data_AF-A0A4Q9H171-F1
#
_entry.id   AF-A0A4Q9H171-F1
#
_cell.length_a   1.000
_cell.length_b   1.000
_cell.length_c   1.000
_cell.angle_alpha   90.00
_cell.angle_beta   90.00
_cell.angle_gamma   90.00
#
_symmetry.space_group_name_H-M   'P 1'
#
loop_
_entity.id
_entity.type
_entity.pdbx_description
1 polymer ?
#
loop_
_entity_poly.entity_id
_entity_poly.type
_entity_poly.pdbx_seq_one_letter_code
_entity_poly.pdbx_strand_id
1 'polypeptide(L)'
;MNTLRRQIFGLPVAVLFGATSGCRAMDVGADGPGMIIEYRNLINGRSISVKSATLPDGLGFSNPGSVSGGINSRFPKWQRVPAATMATSGDHRELPEWVDFEWSEPPYPEDPNMSLEAYRALPRQKQRLEIKRRIPPAVVEEAIASKRVAQPGKVADKTLWIYIFWTPDGIKMRWAMRDRATGGPFGEIVREGGDDLDRYNLK
;
A
#
# COMPACT_ATOMS: atom_id res chain seq x y z
N MET A 1 -39.10 35.68 29.22
CA MET A 1 -38.30 34.95 30.22
C MET A 1 -38.08 33.54 29.67
N ASN A 2 -36.99 33.32 28.94
CA ASN A 2 -35.75 32.64 29.42
C ASN A 2 -36.08 31.24 29.97
N THR A 3 -35.55 30.11 29.49
CA THR A 3 -34.31 29.88 28.72
C THR A 3 -34.32 28.46 28.13
N LEU A 4 -33.64 28.29 26.98
CA LEU A 4 -33.22 27.01 26.40
C LEU A 4 -32.55 26.06 27.41
N ARG A 5 -32.75 24.75 27.22
CA ARG A 5 -31.65 23.77 27.21
C ARG A 5 -32.05 22.46 26.53
N ARG A 6 -31.76 22.36 25.23
CA ARG A 6 -31.50 21.07 24.56
C ARG A 6 -30.15 20.57 25.10
N GLN A 7 -30.12 19.39 25.71
CA GLN A 7 -28.87 18.68 25.96
C GLN A 7 -28.62 17.71 24.81
N ILE A 8 -27.62 18.08 24.00
CA ILE A 8 -26.88 17.21 23.09
C ILE A 8 -25.66 16.76 23.87
N PHE A 9 -25.52 15.49 24.19
CA PHE A 9 -24.28 14.79 24.54
C PHE A 9 -24.62 13.30 24.45
N GLY A 10 -23.95 12.41 23.74
CA GLY A 10 -22.69 12.45 23.02
C GLY A 10 -22.26 10.99 22.90
N LEU A 11 -21.88 10.51 21.71
CA LEU A 11 -21.12 9.27 21.55
C LEU A 11 -20.18 9.45 20.36
N PRO A 12 -18.98 8.88 20.46
CA PRO A 12 -17.75 9.49 19.97
C PRO A 12 -17.60 9.36 18.47
N VAL A 13 -17.08 10.43 17.88
CA VAL A 13 -16.39 10.40 16.59
C VAL A 13 -15.31 9.33 16.68
N ALA A 14 -15.51 8.22 15.97
CA ALA A 14 -14.42 7.29 15.69
C ALA A 14 -13.42 8.03 14.81
N VAL A 15 -12.40 8.59 15.48
CA VAL A 15 -11.22 9.16 14.83
C VAL A 15 -10.53 8.01 14.12
N LEU A 16 -10.73 7.91 12.80
CA LEU A 16 -9.83 7.16 11.94
C LEU A 16 -8.47 7.85 12.05
N PHE A 17 -7.61 7.31 12.91
CA PHE A 17 -6.17 7.51 12.80
C PHE A 17 -5.71 6.78 11.54
N GLY A 18 -5.87 7.44 10.39
CA GLY A 18 -5.02 7.17 9.25
C GLY A 18 -3.60 7.50 9.71
N ALA A 19 -2.79 6.47 9.98
CA ALA A 19 -1.38 6.64 10.23
C ALA A 19 -0.74 7.22 8.96
N THR A 20 -0.69 8.55 8.86
CA THR A 20 0.17 9.24 7.92
C THR A 20 1.59 9.06 8.45
N SER A 21 2.20 7.91 8.16
CA SER A 21 3.64 7.76 8.22
C SER A 21 4.22 8.82 7.29
N GLY A 22 4.72 9.90 7.89
CA GLY A 22 5.21 11.07 7.18
C GLY A 22 6.19 10.65 6.10
N CYS A 23 6.01 11.18 4.89
CA CYS A 23 6.99 11.08 3.82
C CYS A 23 8.31 11.66 4.35
N ARG A 24 9.23 10.80 4.78
CA ARG A 24 10.61 11.22 5.00
C ARG A 24 11.15 11.61 3.64
N ALA A 25 11.59 12.85 3.56
CA ALA A 25 12.14 13.40 2.35
C ALA A 25 13.37 12.62 1.90
N MET A 26 13.57 12.53 0.58
CA MET A 26 14.63 11.75 -0.01
C MET A 26 15.98 12.47 0.17
N ASP A 27 17.01 11.75 0.59
CA ASP A 27 18.37 12.28 0.53
C ASP A 27 18.91 12.18 -0.91
N VAL A 28 19.66 13.20 -1.31
CA VAL A 28 20.26 13.35 -2.64
C VAL A 28 21.48 12.44 -2.75
N GLY A 29 21.60 11.72 -3.87
CA GLY A 29 22.80 10.93 -4.21
C GLY A 29 22.66 9.40 -4.07
N ALA A 30 21.46 8.86 -3.91
CA ALA A 30 21.25 7.42 -3.81
C ALA A 30 21.03 6.74 -5.18
N ASP A 31 21.63 5.56 -5.39
CA ASP A 31 21.61 4.83 -6.67
C ASP A 31 20.28 4.11 -6.98
N GLY A 32 19.45 3.82 -5.98
CA GLY A 32 18.13 3.19 -6.17
C GLY A 32 17.01 4.19 -6.48
N PRO A 33 15.95 3.78 -7.20
CA PRO A 33 14.87 4.67 -7.64
C PRO A 33 14.12 5.35 -6.49
N GLY A 34 14.14 4.75 -5.29
CA GLY A 34 13.15 5.03 -4.27
C GLY A 34 11.76 4.59 -4.74
N MET A 35 10.92 4.12 -3.81
CA MET A 35 9.58 3.70 -4.19
C MET A 35 8.56 4.07 -3.12
N ILE A 36 7.34 4.34 -3.56
CA ILE A 36 6.17 4.40 -2.69
C ILE A 36 5.43 3.09 -2.87
N ILE A 37 5.15 2.41 -1.75
CA ILE A 37 4.44 1.14 -1.78
C ILE A 37 3.03 1.36 -1.27
N GLU A 38 2.05 0.78 -1.94
CA GLU A 38 0.67 0.83 -1.52
C GLU A 38 0.08 -0.58 -1.49
N TYR A 39 -0.56 -0.89 -0.37
CA TYR A 39 -1.13 -2.21 -0.11
C TYR A 39 -2.65 -2.14 -0.11
N ARG A 40 -3.28 -3.07 -0.81
CA ARG A 40 -4.74 -3.18 -0.90
C ARG A 40 -5.18 -4.64 -0.76
N ASN A 41 -6.37 -4.85 -0.21
CA ASN A 41 -7.01 -6.16 -0.18
C ASN A 41 -8.26 -6.14 -1.06
N LEU A 42 -8.38 -7.08 -1.98
CA LEU A 42 -9.55 -7.22 -2.85
C LEU A 42 -10.48 -8.35 -2.38
N ILE A 43 -10.07 -9.13 -1.38
CA ILE A 43 -10.84 -10.27 -0.84
C ILE A 43 -11.95 -9.72 0.06
N ASN A 44 -13.20 -9.92 -0.35
CA ASN A 44 -14.36 -9.49 0.42
C ASN A 44 -14.53 -10.32 1.70
N GLY A 45 -14.97 -9.69 2.79
CA GLY A 45 -15.20 -10.35 4.08
C GLY A 45 -13.94 -10.75 4.85
N ARG A 46 -12.75 -10.36 4.35
CA ARG A 46 -11.45 -10.67 4.96
C ARG A 46 -10.63 -9.40 5.15
N SER A 47 -9.73 -9.44 6.12
CA SER A 47 -8.59 -8.54 6.19
C SER A 47 -7.32 -9.36 5.98
N ILE A 48 -6.25 -8.69 5.58
CA ILE A 48 -4.94 -9.32 5.41
C ILE A 48 -4.06 -8.86 6.54
N SER A 49 -3.68 -9.79 7.42
CA SER A 49 -2.66 -9.52 8.43
C SER A 49 -1.32 -10.08 7.95
N VAL A 50 -0.42 -9.19 7.56
CA VAL A 50 0.90 -9.52 7.02
C VAL A 50 1.86 -9.78 8.18
N LYS A 51 2.47 -10.96 8.17
CA LYS A 51 3.28 -11.50 9.28
C LYS A 51 4.76 -11.31 9.01
N SER A 52 5.17 -11.54 7.76
CA SER A 52 6.49 -11.19 7.27
C SER A 52 6.43 -10.78 5.81
N ALA A 53 7.41 -9.96 5.43
CA ALA A 53 7.72 -9.64 4.06
C ALA A 53 9.25 -9.64 3.99
N THR A 54 9.84 -10.63 3.33
CA THR A 54 11.29 -10.91 3.41
C THR A 54 11.94 -10.76 2.04
N LEU A 55 13.09 -10.10 2.03
CA LEU A 55 13.92 -9.86 0.85
C LEU A 55 14.91 -11.01 0.60
N PRO A 56 15.57 -11.07 -0.57
CA PRO A 56 16.55 -12.11 -0.90
C PRO A 56 17.74 -12.18 0.06
N ASP A 57 18.12 -11.05 0.64
CA ASP A 57 19.19 -10.94 1.65
C ASP A 57 18.72 -11.29 3.08
N GLY A 58 17.45 -11.69 3.24
CA GLY A 58 16.84 -12.01 4.53
C GLY A 58 16.33 -10.79 5.31
N LEU A 59 16.53 -9.57 4.81
CA LEU A 59 16.05 -8.35 5.47
C LEU A 59 14.54 -8.20 5.34
N GLY A 60 13.95 -7.46 6.28
CA GLY A 60 12.54 -7.09 6.22
C GLY A 60 12.25 -6.08 5.11
N PHE A 61 11.19 -6.33 4.37
CA PHE A 61 10.54 -5.38 3.48
C PHE A 61 9.49 -4.57 4.25
N SER A 62 9.10 -3.40 3.71
CA SER A 62 8.07 -2.56 4.32
C SER A 62 6.76 -3.34 4.49
N ASN A 63 6.23 -3.43 5.70
CA ASN A 63 5.05 -4.22 6.02
C ASN A 63 3.92 -3.30 6.56
N PRO A 64 2.70 -3.33 5.97
CA PRO A 64 1.58 -2.49 6.44
C PRO A 64 0.95 -2.97 7.76
N GLY A 65 1.34 -4.13 8.28
CA GLY A 65 0.73 -4.79 9.44
C GLY A 65 -0.60 -5.44 9.08
N SER A 66 -1.64 -4.64 8.84
CA SER A 66 -2.95 -5.14 8.42
C SER A 66 -3.60 -4.25 7.36
N VAL A 67 -4.22 -4.87 6.37
CA VAL A 67 -4.95 -4.18 5.31
C VAL A 67 -6.36 -4.74 5.21
N SER A 68 -7.32 -3.85 5.44
CA SER A 68 -8.75 -4.16 5.42
C SER A 68 -9.44 -3.43 4.27
N GLY A 69 -10.67 -3.83 3.99
CA GLY A 69 -11.36 -3.43 2.77
C GLY A 69 -11.21 -4.52 1.73
N GLY A 70 -12.26 -4.70 0.96
CA GLY A 70 -12.37 -5.69 -0.10
C GLY A 70 -13.32 -5.13 -1.14
N ILE A 71 -13.41 -5.79 -2.28
CA ILE A 71 -14.40 -5.40 -3.29
C ILE A 71 -15.81 -5.62 -2.72
N ASN A 72 -16.61 -4.55 -2.72
CA ASN A 72 -18.00 -4.57 -2.26
C ASN A 72 -18.81 -3.41 -2.90
N SER A 73 -20.08 -3.28 -2.58
CA SER A 73 -20.96 -2.25 -3.18
C SER A 73 -20.48 -0.81 -2.92
N ARG A 74 -19.76 -0.56 -1.81
CA ARG A 74 -19.15 0.75 -1.51
C ARG A 74 -17.85 0.96 -2.29
N PHE A 75 -17.08 -0.10 -2.50
CA PHE A 75 -15.82 -0.10 -3.24
C PHE A 75 -15.90 -1.07 -4.42
N PRO A 76 -16.69 -0.75 -5.46
CA PRO A 76 -16.96 -1.69 -6.55
C PRO A 76 -15.78 -1.88 -7.50
N LYS A 77 -14.75 -1.03 -7.39
CA LYS A 77 -13.56 -1.04 -8.25
C LYS A 77 -12.30 -1.09 -7.42
N TRP A 78 -11.29 -1.83 -7.89
CA TRP A 78 -10.03 -2.01 -7.16
C TRP A 78 -9.31 -0.69 -6.84
N GLN A 79 -9.43 0.32 -7.71
CA GLN A 79 -8.86 1.66 -7.51
C GLN A 79 -9.46 2.40 -6.31
N ARG A 80 -10.67 2.02 -5.88
CA ARG A 80 -11.42 2.70 -4.82
C ARG A 80 -11.32 2.01 -3.46
N VAL A 81 -10.78 0.80 -3.41
CA VAL A 81 -10.58 0.06 -2.17
C VAL A 81 -9.64 0.84 -1.25
N PRO A 82 -9.90 0.91 0.06
CA PRO A 82 -8.96 1.49 1.03
C PRO A 82 -7.56 0.89 0.91
N ALA A 83 -6.56 1.74 1.11
CA ALA A 83 -5.16 1.34 0.96
C ALA A 83 -4.34 1.73 2.18
N ALA A 84 -3.26 0.99 2.41
CA ALA A 84 -2.18 1.37 3.33
C ALA A 84 -0.95 1.77 2.51
N THR A 85 -0.55 3.03 2.61
CA THR A 85 0.61 3.57 1.87
C THR A 85 1.82 3.64 2.77
N MET A 86 2.94 3.09 2.31
CA MET A 86 4.23 3.08 2.96
C MET A 86 5.25 3.77 2.06
N ALA A 87 5.81 4.89 2.51
CA ALA A 87 6.92 5.52 1.83
C ALA A 87 8.23 4.79 2.20
N THR A 88 8.82 4.08 1.24
CA THR A 88 10.18 3.51 1.35
C THR A 88 11.17 4.30 0.48
N SER A 89 10.77 5.50 0.02
CA SER A 89 11.59 6.39 -0.81
C SER A 89 12.92 6.79 -0.17
N GLY A 90 13.04 6.68 1.16
CA GLY A 90 14.25 6.95 1.93
C GLY A 90 15.13 5.73 2.23
N ASP A 91 14.77 4.50 1.84
CA ASP A 91 15.54 3.29 2.20
C ASP A 91 16.78 3.07 1.30
N HIS A 92 17.02 3.96 0.33
CA HIS A 92 18.13 3.95 -0.66
C HIS A 92 18.28 2.68 -1.52
N ARG A 93 17.51 1.63 -1.23
CA ARG A 93 17.58 0.31 -1.87
C ARG A 93 17.16 0.36 -3.33
N GLU A 94 17.82 -0.47 -4.13
CA GLU A 94 17.34 -0.84 -5.46
C GLU A 94 15.95 -1.50 -5.38
N LEU A 95 15.31 -1.66 -6.53
CA LEU A 95 14.14 -2.54 -6.61
C LEU A 95 14.57 -3.97 -6.22
N PRO A 96 13.91 -4.58 -5.22
CA PRO A 96 14.22 -5.96 -4.85
C PRO A 96 13.88 -6.90 -6.02
N GLU A 97 14.61 -7.99 -6.15
CA GLU A 97 14.30 -9.01 -7.15
C GLU A 97 12.89 -9.59 -6.91
N TRP A 98 12.65 -10.02 -5.67
CA TRP A 98 11.38 -10.55 -5.20
C TRP A 98 11.16 -10.23 -3.72
N VAL A 99 9.93 -10.44 -3.24
CA VAL A 99 9.56 -10.38 -1.81
C VAL A 99 8.78 -11.65 -1.45
N ASP A 100 9.20 -12.34 -0.41
CA ASP A 100 8.45 -13.47 0.16
C ASP A 100 7.48 -12.96 1.23
N PHE A 101 6.18 -13.01 0.94
CA PHE A 101 5.14 -12.63 1.89
C PHE A 101 4.64 -13.84 2.66
N GLU A 102 4.43 -13.66 3.97
CA GLU A 102 3.62 -14.53 4.80
C GLU A 102 2.47 -13.73 5.41
N TRP A 103 1.23 -14.24 5.31
CA TRP A 103 0.06 -13.58 5.88
C TRP A 103 -0.97 -14.57 6.43
N SER A 104 -1.95 -14.03 7.15
CA SER A 104 -3.18 -14.73 7.55
C SER A 104 -4.40 -13.89 7.18
N GLU A 105 -5.58 -14.52 7.06
CA GLU A 105 -6.82 -13.87 6.62
C GLU A 105 -7.92 -13.86 7.70
N PRO A 106 -7.79 -13.01 8.74
CA PRO A 106 -8.85 -12.85 9.73
C PRO A 106 -10.15 -12.33 9.08
N PRO A 107 -11.31 -12.66 9.68
CA PRO A 107 -12.59 -12.13 9.22
C PRO A 107 -12.60 -10.60 9.27
N TYR A 108 -13.32 -9.99 8.33
CA TYR A 108 -13.55 -8.55 8.30
C TYR A 108 -15.02 -8.23 7.94
N PRO A 109 -15.76 -7.43 8.74
CA PRO A 109 -15.36 -6.85 10.02
C PRO A 109 -14.86 -7.90 11.04
N GLU A 110 -14.02 -7.45 11.97
CA GLU A 110 -13.43 -8.33 12.98
C GLU A 110 -14.53 -9.01 13.80
N ASP A 111 -14.39 -10.32 14.03
CA ASP A 111 -15.30 -11.06 14.90
C ASP A 111 -14.97 -10.71 16.36
N PRO A 112 -15.90 -10.04 17.09
CA PRO A 112 -15.63 -9.62 18.47
C PRO A 112 -15.45 -10.80 19.43
N ASN A 113 -15.82 -12.02 19.04
CA ASN A 113 -15.68 -13.22 19.87
C ASN A 113 -14.40 -14.01 19.57
N MET A 114 -13.60 -13.59 18.58
CA MET A 114 -12.37 -14.29 18.24
C MET A 114 -11.31 -14.09 19.32
N SER A 115 -10.88 -15.18 19.96
CA SER A 115 -9.78 -15.12 20.93
C SER A 115 -8.44 -14.84 20.24
N LEU A 116 -7.49 -14.26 20.98
CA LEU A 116 -6.12 -14.06 20.48
C LEU A 116 -5.45 -15.38 20.08
N GLU A 117 -5.75 -16.47 20.78
CA GLU A 117 -5.25 -17.81 20.45
C GLU A 117 -5.80 -18.26 19.08
N ALA A 118 -7.12 -18.14 18.87
CA ALA A 118 -7.75 -18.46 17.60
C ALA A 118 -7.20 -17.58 16.45
N TYR A 119 -7.00 -16.29 16.70
CA TYR A 119 -6.39 -15.37 15.75
C TYR A 119 -4.96 -15.79 15.38
N ARG A 120 -4.14 -16.18 16.36
CA ARG A 120 -2.75 -16.62 16.12
C ARG A 120 -2.69 -17.94 15.36
N ALA A 121 -3.67 -18.83 15.59
CA ALA A 121 -3.82 -20.13 14.95
C ALA A 121 -4.39 -20.07 13.53
N LEU A 122 -4.76 -18.87 13.03
CA LEU A 122 -5.23 -18.72 11.65
C LEU A 122 -4.18 -19.26 10.65
N PRO A 123 -4.62 -19.98 9.60
CA PRO A 123 -3.73 -20.52 8.59
C PRO A 123 -2.80 -19.46 8.01
N ARG A 124 -1.52 -19.83 7.87
CA ARG A 124 -0.51 -18.99 7.24
C ARG A 124 -0.40 -19.33 5.78
N GLN A 125 -0.48 -18.30 4.96
CA GLN A 125 -0.28 -18.37 3.53
C GLN A 125 1.08 -17.76 3.19
N LYS A 126 1.71 -18.29 2.13
CA LYS A 126 3.01 -17.82 1.65
C LYS A 126 2.98 -17.65 0.14
N GLN A 127 3.57 -16.56 -0.33
CA GLN A 127 3.76 -16.34 -1.76
C GLN A 127 4.96 -15.44 -2.01
N ARG A 128 5.80 -15.86 -2.96
CA ARG A 128 6.83 -15.01 -3.56
C ARG A 128 6.21 -14.08 -4.59
N LEU A 129 6.52 -12.79 -4.50
CA LEU A 129 6.18 -11.79 -5.50
C LEU A 129 7.45 -11.25 -6.16
N GLU A 130 7.63 -11.55 -7.44
CA GLU A 130 8.68 -10.91 -8.26
C GLU A 130 8.38 -9.42 -8.42
N ILE A 131 9.38 -8.56 -8.23
CA ILE A 131 9.23 -7.09 -8.33
C ILE A 131 10.07 -6.55 -9.49
N LYS A 132 11.40 -6.67 -9.42
CA LYS A 132 12.33 -6.06 -10.40
C LYS A 132 12.01 -6.44 -11.85
N ARG A 133 11.66 -7.71 -12.09
CA ARG A 133 11.36 -8.22 -13.44
C ARG A 133 10.01 -7.75 -14.01
N ARG A 134 9.12 -7.21 -13.17
CA ARG A 134 7.75 -6.80 -13.57
C ARG A 134 7.67 -5.34 -14.00
N ILE A 135 8.75 -4.58 -13.80
CA ILE A 135 8.83 -3.16 -14.14
C ILE A 135 9.84 -3.01 -15.29
N PRO A 136 9.47 -2.36 -16.40
CA PRO A 136 10.39 -2.14 -17.50
C PRO A 136 11.64 -1.36 -17.04
N PRO A 137 12.88 -1.74 -17.43
CA PRO A 137 14.09 -1.06 -17.00
C PRO A 137 14.08 0.45 -17.26
N ALA A 138 13.54 0.88 -18.40
CA ALA A 138 13.43 2.31 -18.74
C ALA A 138 12.61 3.13 -17.71
N VAL A 139 11.61 2.52 -17.08
CA VAL A 139 10.80 3.18 -16.03
C VAL A 139 11.62 3.35 -14.75
N VAL A 140 12.45 2.36 -14.42
CA VAL A 140 13.34 2.38 -13.26
C VAL A 140 14.41 3.45 -13.42
N GLU A 141 15.08 3.47 -14.58
CA GLU A 141 16.11 4.47 -14.90
C GLU A 141 15.55 5.89 -14.86
N GLU A 142 14.32 6.10 -15.34
CA GLU A 142 13.68 7.42 -15.28
C GLU A 142 13.38 7.87 -13.84
N ALA A 143 12.96 6.94 -12.96
CA ALA A 143 12.78 7.24 -11.54
C ALA A 143 14.11 7.61 -10.87
N ILE A 144 15.18 6.85 -11.16
CA ILE A 144 16.54 7.13 -10.65
C ILE A 144 17.01 8.50 -11.14
N ALA A 145 16.86 8.80 -12.43
CA ALA A 145 17.25 10.07 -13.01
C ALA A 145 16.49 11.25 -12.37
N SER A 146 15.18 11.11 -12.16
CA SER A 146 14.38 12.14 -11.49
C SER A 146 14.79 12.35 -10.03
N LYS A 147 15.20 11.29 -9.33
CA LYS A 147 15.69 11.36 -7.96
C LYS A 147 17.06 12.03 -7.85
N ARG A 148 17.96 11.77 -8.80
CA ARG A 148 19.32 12.36 -8.81
C ARG A 148 19.30 13.89 -8.91
N VAL A 149 18.30 14.46 -9.59
CA VAL A 149 18.15 15.92 -9.76
C VAL A 149 17.22 16.55 -8.71
N ALA A 150 16.62 15.75 -7.82
CA ALA A 150 15.73 16.25 -6.79
C ALA A 150 16.50 17.07 -5.74
N GLN A 151 15.89 18.16 -5.26
CA GLN A 151 16.49 18.95 -4.19
C GLN A 151 16.54 18.15 -2.87
N PRO A 152 17.58 18.35 -2.03
CA PRO A 152 17.63 17.74 -0.71
C PRO A 152 16.38 18.05 0.10
N GLY A 153 15.82 17.03 0.74
CA GLY A 153 14.61 17.21 1.53
C GLY A 153 13.33 17.35 0.70
N LYS A 154 13.36 17.06 -0.62
CA LYS A 154 12.18 17.01 -1.49
C LYS A 154 11.96 15.61 -2.05
N VAL A 155 10.70 15.31 -2.36
CA VAL A 155 10.33 14.16 -3.19
C VAL A 155 10.60 14.52 -4.65
N ALA A 156 11.05 13.57 -5.46
CA ALA A 156 11.30 13.78 -6.89
C ALA A 156 10.00 14.13 -7.60
N ASP A 157 10.12 14.84 -8.72
CA ASP A 157 8.97 15.12 -9.57
C ASP A 157 8.36 13.83 -10.08
N LYS A 158 9.18 12.90 -10.57
CA LYS A 158 8.74 11.58 -10.95
C LYS A 158 9.03 10.56 -9.86
N THR A 159 8.00 9.80 -9.48
CA THR A 159 8.10 8.76 -8.46
C THR A 159 7.53 7.44 -8.94
N LEU A 160 8.24 6.35 -8.62
CA LEU A 160 7.77 5.00 -8.87
C LEU A 160 6.88 4.53 -7.71
N TRP A 161 5.65 4.14 -8.05
CA TRP A 161 4.70 3.53 -7.14
C TRP A 161 4.57 2.05 -7.43
N ILE A 162 4.61 1.23 -6.38
CA ILE A 162 4.37 -0.20 -6.43
C ILE A 162 3.10 -0.49 -5.64
N TYR A 163 2.13 -1.11 -6.29
CA TYR A 163 0.85 -1.47 -5.70
C TYR A 163 0.79 -2.98 -5.53
N ILE A 164 0.56 -3.44 -4.31
CA ILE A 164 0.48 -4.86 -3.94
C ILE A 164 -0.95 -5.16 -3.51
N PHE A 165 -1.54 -6.17 -4.14
CA PHE A 165 -2.94 -6.53 -3.95
C PHE A 165 -3.04 -7.97 -3.49
N TRP A 166 -3.70 -8.22 -2.36
CA TRP A 166 -4.21 -9.55 -2.06
C TRP A 166 -5.52 -9.77 -2.81
N THR A 167 -5.59 -10.84 -3.58
CA THR A 167 -6.75 -11.20 -4.39
C THR A 167 -7.14 -12.65 -4.10
N PRO A 168 -8.35 -13.09 -4.51
CA PRO A 168 -8.71 -14.50 -4.44
C PRO A 168 -7.75 -15.45 -5.17
N ASP A 169 -6.98 -14.95 -6.15
CA ASP A 169 -6.01 -15.72 -6.94
C ASP A 169 -4.56 -15.52 -6.46
N GLY A 170 -4.38 -15.09 -5.21
CA GLY A 170 -3.08 -14.77 -4.61
C GLY A 170 -2.68 -13.30 -4.75
N ILE A 171 -1.42 -13.01 -4.43
CA ILE A 171 -0.86 -11.65 -4.50
C ILE A 171 -0.65 -11.24 -5.96
N LYS A 172 -1.11 -10.04 -6.30
CA LYS A 172 -0.91 -9.35 -7.58
C LYS A 172 -0.14 -8.05 -7.38
N MET A 173 0.51 -7.58 -8.43
CA MET A 173 1.27 -6.33 -8.44
C MET A 173 0.90 -5.47 -9.63
N ARG A 174 0.73 -4.17 -9.37
CA ARG A 174 0.77 -3.13 -10.38
C ARG A 174 1.87 -2.13 -10.05
N TRP A 175 2.26 -1.34 -11.03
CA TRP A 175 3.17 -0.22 -10.84
C TRP A 175 2.65 1.00 -11.59
N ALA A 176 3.00 2.19 -11.10
CA ALA A 176 2.78 3.43 -11.82
C ALA A 176 3.98 4.36 -11.68
N MET A 177 4.28 5.07 -12.76
CA MET A 177 5.08 6.28 -12.72
C MET A 177 4.12 7.46 -12.50
N ARG A 178 4.35 8.21 -11.42
CA ARG A 178 3.62 9.44 -11.15
C ARG A 178 4.50 10.64 -11.38
N ASP A 179 3.95 11.68 -12.01
CA ASP A 179 4.64 12.95 -12.26
C ASP A 179 3.95 14.08 -11.49
N ARG A 180 4.66 14.68 -10.54
CA ARG A 180 4.19 15.78 -9.71
C ARG A 180 4.17 17.11 -10.45
N ALA A 181 4.95 17.28 -11.52
CA ALA A 181 4.90 18.47 -12.36
C ALA A 181 3.54 18.61 -13.05
N THR A 182 2.83 17.48 -13.23
CA THR A 182 1.51 17.41 -13.83
C THR A 182 0.54 16.83 -12.81
N GLY A 183 -0.19 17.66 -12.04
CA GLY A 183 -1.30 17.19 -11.20
C GLY A 183 -1.31 17.66 -9.74
N GLY A 184 -2.09 16.96 -8.92
CA GLY A 184 -2.26 17.21 -7.48
C GLY A 184 -1.04 16.86 -6.62
N PRO A 185 -1.19 16.79 -5.28
CA PRO A 185 -0.06 16.67 -4.34
C PRO A 185 0.82 15.41 -4.51
N PHE A 186 0.32 14.38 -5.20
CA PHE A 186 1.04 13.13 -5.50
C PHE A 186 1.29 12.92 -7.01
N GLY A 187 0.99 13.91 -7.85
CA GLY A 187 1.11 13.82 -9.30
C GLY A 187 0.07 12.95 -10.00
N GLU A 188 -0.06 13.13 -11.31
CA GLU A 188 -0.84 12.28 -12.20
C GLU A 188 -0.06 11.00 -12.54
N ILE A 189 -0.81 9.93 -12.83
CA ILE A 189 -0.22 8.71 -13.41
C ILE A 189 0.08 9.00 -14.88
N VAL A 190 1.36 8.98 -15.25
CA VAL A 190 1.80 9.18 -16.64
C VAL A 190 2.07 7.87 -17.37
N ARG A 191 2.39 6.81 -16.62
CA ARG A 191 2.54 5.43 -17.12
C ARG A 191 2.18 4.45 -16.02
N GLU A 192 1.62 3.31 -16.39
CA GLU A 192 1.33 2.21 -15.47
C GLU A 192 1.44 0.84 -16.14
N GLY A 193 1.49 -0.21 -15.32
CA GLY A 193 1.50 -1.59 -15.80
C GLY A 193 1.34 -2.60 -14.67
N GLY A 194 1.46 -3.88 -15.02
CA GLY A 194 1.35 -5.00 -14.08
C GLY A 194 0.11 -5.85 -14.34
N ASP A 195 -0.39 -6.50 -13.29
CA ASP A 195 -1.50 -7.45 -13.37
C ASP A 195 -2.84 -6.78 -13.75
N ASP A 196 -3.66 -7.50 -14.52
CA ASP A 196 -5.06 -7.14 -14.76
C ASP A 196 -5.89 -7.39 -13.51
N LEU A 197 -6.45 -6.30 -12.97
CA LEU A 197 -7.30 -6.32 -11.78
C LEU A 197 -8.77 -6.02 -12.10
N ASP A 198 -9.11 -5.71 -13.36
CA ASP A 198 -10.47 -5.31 -13.71
C ASP A 198 -11.46 -6.48 -13.59
N ARG A 199 -10.95 -7.71 -13.70
CA ARG A 199 -11.71 -8.94 -13.40
C ARG A 199 -12.26 -9.02 -11.97
N TYR A 200 -11.70 -8.26 -11.03
CA TYR A 200 -12.18 -8.22 -9.64
C TYR A 200 -13.21 -7.11 -9.40
N ASN A 201 -13.48 -6.24 -10.38
CA ASN A 201 -14.50 -5.21 -10.24
C ASN A 201 -15.90 -5.84 -10.15
N LEU A 202 -16.77 -5.25 -9.34
CA LEU A 202 -18.20 -5.57 -9.42
C LEU A 202 -18.76 -5.06 -10.74
N LYS A 203 -19.58 -5.90 -11.37
CA LYS A 203 -20.33 -5.56 -12.57
C LYS A 203 -21.49 -4.65 -12.26
#